data_AF-X1IRZ3-F1
#
_entry.id   AF-X1IRZ3-F1
#
_cell.length_a   1.000
_cell.length_b   1.000
_cell.length_c   1.000
_cell.angle_alpha   90.00
_cell.angle_beta   90.00
_cell.angle_gamma   90.00
#
_symmetry.space_group_name_H-M   'P 1'
#
loop_
_entity.id
_entity.type
_entity.pdbx_description
1 polymer ?
#
loop_
_entity_poly.entity_id
_entity_poly.type
_entity_poly.pdbx_seq_one_letter_code
_entity_poly.pdbx_strand_id
1 'polypeptide(L)' 'MKCEQLGFKNYEKFINEIMDTTHTIITKKKYINEKELEELIQKIIR' A
#
# COMPACT_ATOMS: atom_id res chain seq x y z
N MET A 1 -10.89 -1.83 3.95
CA MET A 1 -9.54 -1.28 3.62
C MET A 1 -9.27 -1.41 2.12
N LYS A 2 -8.40 -0.60 1.49
CA LYS A 2 -8.13 -0.67 0.03
C LYS A 2 -7.60 -2.05 -0.41
N CYS A 3 -6.80 -2.72 0.42
CA CYS A 3 -6.33 -4.09 0.20
C CYS A 3 -7.49 -5.11 0.05
N GLU A 4 -8.55 -4.99 0.87
CA GLU A 4 -9.74 -5.85 0.78
C GLU A 4 -10.54 -5.55 -0.49
N GLN A 5 -10.65 -4.28 -0.88
CA GLN A 5 -11.31 -3.88 -2.13
C GLN A 5 -10.56 -4.42 -3.37
N LEU A 6 -9.24 -4.58 -3.27
CA LEU A 6 -8.40 -5.22 -4.29
C LEU A 6 -8.44 -6.76 -4.23
N GLY A 7 -9.17 -7.35 -3.27
CA GLY A 7 -9.34 -8.80 -3.15
C GLY A 7 -8.20 -9.53 -2.42
N PHE A 8 -7.27 -8.81 -1.81
CA PHE A 8 -6.17 -9.42 -1.05
C PHE A 8 -6.68 -9.92 0.31
N LYS A 9 -6.67 -11.24 0.52
CA LYS A 9 -7.09 -11.86 1.79
C LYS A 9 -5.98 -12.00 2.83
N ASN A 10 -4.72 -12.08 2.38
CA ASN A 10 -3.54 -12.24 3.23
C ASN A 10 -2.80 -10.91 3.50
N TYR A 11 -3.46 -9.77 3.27
CA TYR A 11 -2.85 -8.45 3.37
C TYR A 11 -2.33 -8.12 4.77
N GLU A 12 -2.90 -8.73 5.82
CA GLU A 12 -2.47 -8.55 7.21
C GLU A 12 -1.00 -8.88 7.43
N LYS A 13 -0.45 -9.85 6.68
CA LYS A 13 0.98 -10.20 6.75
C LYS A 13 1.89 -9.09 6.21
N PHE A 14 1.35 -8.25 5.34
CA PHE A 14 2.09 -7.20 4.63
C PHE A 14 1.70 -5.81 5.12
N ILE A 15 0.81 -5.69 6.11
CA ILE A 15 0.21 -4.40 6.47
C ILE A 15 1.25 -3.40 6.97
N ASN A 16 2.21 -3.87 7.78
CA ASN A 16 3.29 -3.04 8.28
C ASN A 16 4.19 -2.55 7.14
N GLU A 17 4.52 -3.43 6.20
CA GLU A 17 5.35 -3.08 5.04
C GLU A 17 4.64 -2.08 4.11
N ILE A 18 3.33 -2.27 3.87
CA ILE A 18 2.49 -1.34 3.12
C ILE A 18 2.49 0.03 3.81
N MET A 19 2.32 0.06 5.13
CA MET A 19 2.32 1.30 5.90
C MET A 19 3.67 2.01 5.87
N ASP A 20 4.77 1.30 6.10
CA ASP A 20 6.12 1.87 6.12
C ASP A 20 6.52 2.42 4.76
N THR A 21 6.21 1.68 3.68
CA THR A 21 6.49 2.11 2.32
C THR A 21 5.64 3.33 1.95
N THR A 22 4.35 3.30 2.29
CA THR A 22 3.44 4.43 2.07
C THR A 22 3.90 5.66 2.84
N HIS A 23 4.29 5.51 4.11
CA HIS A 23 4.82 6.59 4.94
C HIS A 23 6.10 7.19 4.35
N THR A 24 7.03 6.34 3.88
CA THR A 24 8.27 6.78 3.23
C THR A 24 7.98 7.62 1.98
N ILE A 25 7.01 7.21 1.16
CA ILE A 25 6.62 7.95 -0.04
C ILE A 25 5.97 9.28 0.33
N ILE A 26 5.03 9.28 1.28
CA ILE A 26 4.34 10.50 1.72
C ILE A 26 5.35 11.49 2.31
N THR A 27 6.35 11.04 3.08
CA THR A 27 7.40 11.92 3.61
C THR A 27 8.23 12.57 2.49
N LYS A 28 8.43 11.90 1.35
CA LYS A 28 9.17 12.45 0.19
C LYS A 28 8.31 13.31 -0.73
N LYS A 29 7.11 12.84 -1.09
CA LYS A 29 6.22 13.45 -2.09
C LYS A 29 5.13 14.36 -1.49
N LYS A 30 4.97 14.37 -0.17
CA LYS A 30 3.89 15.02 0.60
C LYS A 30 2.49 14.47 0.38
N TYR A 31 2.27 13.64 -0.64
CA TYR A 31 1.01 12.93 -0.87
C TYR A 31 1.26 11.66 -1.70
N ILE A 32 0.26 10.78 -1.72
CA ILE A 32 0.17 9.63 -2.63
C ILE A 32 -1.26 9.61 -3.19
N ASN A 33 -1.42 9.43 -4.49
CA ASN A 33 -2.76 9.28 -5.06
C ASN A 33 -3.24 7.81 -5.00
N GLU A 34 -4.53 7.60 -5.28
CA GLU A 34 -5.14 6.27 -5.17
C GLU A 34 -4.48 5.23 -6.09
N LYS A 35 -4.16 5.60 -7.33
CA LYS A 35 -3.51 4.70 -8.30
C LYS A 35 -2.09 4.31 -7.84
N GLU A 36 -1.32 5.27 -7.33
CA GLU A 36 0.01 5.01 -6.78
C GLU A 36 -0.06 4.07 -5.57
N LEU A 37 -1.07 4.24 -4.71
CA LEU A 37 -1.29 3.36 -3.56
C LEU A 37 -1.66 1.94 -4.01
N GLU A 38 -2.52 1.79 -5.03
CA GLU A 38 -2.86 0.49 -5.60
C GLU A 38 -1.64 -0.23 -6.17
N GLU A 39 -0.83 0.46 -6.96
CA GLU A 39 0.41 -0.08 -7.55
C GLU A 39 1.40 -0.50 -6.45
N LEU A 40 1.53 0.28 -5.38
CA LEU A 40 2.36 -0.05 -4.23
C LEU A 40 1.88 -1.31 -3.51
N ILE A 41 0.58 -1.41 -3.21
CA ILE A 41 -0.01 -2.56 -2.54
C ILE A 41 0.19 -3.82 -3.39
N GLN A 42 -0.04 -3.73 -4.71
CA GLN A 42 0.19 -4.85 -5.63
C GLN A 42 1.65 -5.28 -5.67
N LYS A 43 2.60 -4.34 -5.57
CA LYS A 43 4.04 -4.65 -5.59
C LYS A 43 4.52 -5.35 -4.32
N ILE A 44 3.90 -5.08 -3.18
CA ILE A 44 4.30 -5.67 -1.89
C ILE A 44 3.68 -7.07 -1.72
N ILE A 45 2.42 -7.24 -2.09
CA ILE A 45 1.68 -8.49 -1.85
C ILE A 45 2.02 -9.59 -2.89
N ARG A 46 2.52 -9.21 -4.07
CA ARG A 46 2.78 -10.10 -5.20
C ARG A 46 4.22 -10.57 -5.25
#